data_AF-A0A2E9JAK0-F1
#
_entry.id   AF-A0A2E9JAK0-F1
#
_cell.length_a   1.000
_cell.length_b   1.000
_cell.length_c   1.000
_cell.angle_alpha   90.00
_cell.angle_beta   90.00
_cell.angle_gamma   90.00
#
_symmetry.space_group_name_H-M   'P 1'
#
loop_
_entity.id
_entity.type
_entity.pdbx_description
1 polymer ?
#
loop_
_entity_poly.entity_id
_entity_poly.type
_entity_poly.pdbx_seq_one_letter_code
_entity_poly.pdbx_strand_id
1 'polypeptide(L)' 'MAEREQKKRKTSESDKSSTESNELASSRNEELSSELDELLDEIDEVLETNAEEFVKNYVQKGGE' A
#
# COMPACT_ATOMS: atom_id res chain seq x y z
N MET A 1 46.41 -15.28 6.38
CA MET A 1 45.71 -14.92 5.12
C MET A 1 44.27 -15.44 5.08
N ALA A 2 43.98 -16.65 5.58
CA ALA A 2 42.63 -17.24 5.59
C ALA A 2 41.53 -16.41 6.32
N GLU A 3 41.88 -15.69 7.39
CA GLU A 3 40.90 -14.92 8.18
C GLU A 3 40.33 -13.71 7.44
N ARG A 4 41.11 -13.12 6.51
CA ARG A 4 40.65 -11.99 5.69
C ARG A 4 39.67 -12.42 4.59
N GLU A 5 39.80 -13.64 4.07
CA GLU A 5 38.86 -14.18 3.07
C GLU A 5 37.51 -14.55 3.69
N GLN A 6 37.49 -15.09 4.90
CA GLN A 6 36.24 -15.40 5.61
C GLN A 6 35.44 -14.14 5.96
N LYS A 7 36.13 -13.06 6.35
CA LYS A 7 35.48 -11.78 6.66
C LYS A 7 34.83 -11.15 5.42
N LYS A 8 35.46 -11.25 4.25
CA LYS A 8 34.95 -10.71 2.98
C LYS A 8 33.74 -11.48 2.43
N ARG A 9 33.69 -12.80 2.64
CA ARG A 9 32.50 -13.61 2.29
C ARG A 9 31.30 -13.26 3.16
N LYS A 10 31.49 -13.20 4.49
CA LYS A 10 30.44 -12.82 5.45
C LYS A 10 29.81 -11.46 5.14
N THR A 11 30.63 -10.45 4.83
CA THR A 11 30.10 -9.11 4.49
C THR A 11 29.29 -9.12 3.19
N SER A 12 29.69 -9.92 2.18
CA SER A 12 28.97 -9.99 0.90
C SER A 12 27.65 -10.76 0.98
N GLU A 13 27.51 -11.66 1.95
CA GLU A 13 26.31 -12.47 2.17
C GLU A 13 25.26 -11.69 2.96
N SER A 14 25.70 -10.91 3.97
CA SER A 14 24.83 -9.98 4.70
C SER A 14 24.28 -8.84 3.83
N ASP A 15 25.08 -8.35 2.88
CA ASP A 15 24.67 -7.28 1.96
C ASP A 15 23.59 -7.77 0.97
N LYS A 16 23.78 -8.95 0.37
CA LYS A 16 22.76 -9.57 -0.51
C LYS A 16 21.45 -9.85 0.22
N SER A 17 21.51 -10.44 1.41
CA SER A 17 20.31 -10.74 2.21
C SER A 17 19.54 -9.47 2.58
N SER A 18 20.25 -8.35 2.80
CA SER A 18 19.63 -7.06 3.10
C SER A 18 18.98 -6.45 1.85
N THR A 19 19.61 -6.56 0.67
CA THR A 19 19.01 -6.12 -0.60
C THR A 19 17.76 -6.92 -0.95
N GLU A 20 17.79 -8.25 -0.86
CA GLU A 20 16.64 -9.11 -1.15
C GLU A 20 15.45 -8.84 -0.21
N SER A 21 15.73 -8.57 1.06
CA SER A 21 14.68 -8.20 2.04
C SER A 21 14.04 -6.85 1.71
N ASN A 22 14.81 -5.90 1.18
CA ASN A 22 14.31 -4.57 0.83
C ASN A 22 13.48 -4.60 -0.46
N GLU A 23 13.87 -5.40 -1.45
CA GLU A 23 13.10 -5.64 -2.68
C GLU A 23 11.73 -6.25 -2.36
N LEU A 24 11.68 -7.27 -1.51
CA LEU A 24 10.42 -7.89 -1.06
C LEU A 24 9.51 -6.91 -0.31
N ALA A 25 10.08 -6.02 0.50
CA ALA A 25 9.33 -4.98 1.20
C ALA A 25 8.81 -3.91 0.22
N SER A 26 9.57 -3.58 -0.83
CA SER A 26 9.14 -2.65 -1.87
C SER A 26 7.96 -3.21 -2.66
N SER A 27 8.04 -4.45 -3.15
CA SER A 27 6.95 -5.09 -3.89
C SER A 27 5.67 -5.17 -3.06
N ARG A 28 5.79 -5.48 -1.76
CA ARG A 28 4.62 -5.54 -0.88
C ARG A 28 4.01 -4.16 -0.60
N ASN A 29 4.81 -3.09 -0.58
CA ASN A 29 4.28 -1.74 -0.49
C ASN A 29 3.57 -1.33 -1.78
N GLU A 30 4.10 -1.70 -2.96
CA GLU A 30 3.46 -1.43 -4.24
C GLU A 30 2.10 -2.14 -4.36
N GLU A 31 2.01 -3.41 -3.94
CA GLU A 31 0.74 -4.14 -3.85
C GLU A 31 -0.27 -3.43 -2.93
N LEU A 32 0.16 -3.05 -1.71
CA LEU A 32 -0.68 -2.33 -0.76
C LEU A 32 -1.11 -0.96 -1.26
N SER A 33 -0.26 -0.24 -1.99
CA SER A 33 -0.62 1.04 -2.60
C SER A 33 -1.68 0.85 -3.67
N SER A 34 -1.56 -0.17 -4.52
CA SER A 34 -2.58 -0.49 -5.53
C SER A 34 -3.92 -0.86 -4.90
N GLU A 35 -3.91 -1.67 -3.83
CA GLU A 35 -5.13 -2.04 -3.10
C GLU A 35 -5.77 -0.81 -2.42
N LEU A 36 -4.95 0.12 -1.92
CA LEU A 36 -5.43 1.36 -1.32
C LEU A 36 -6.09 2.27 -2.37
N ASP A 37 -5.49 2.40 -3.55
CA ASP A 37 -6.04 3.21 -4.63
C ASP A 37 -7.39 2.65 -5.12
N GLU A 38 -7.49 1.32 -5.28
CA GLU A 38 -8.75 0.65 -5.63
C GLU A 38 -9.83 0.86 -4.56
N LEU A 39 -9.46 0.79 -3.27
CA LEU A 39 -10.38 1.07 -2.16
C LEU A 39 -10.83 2.54 -2.14
N LEU A 40 -9.96 3.49 -2.47
CA LEU A 40 -10.33 4.91 -2.53
C LEU A 40 -11.34 5.17 -3.64
N ASP A 41 -11.15 4.57 -4.81
CA ASP A 41 -12.11 4.64 -5.91
C ASP A 41 -13.47 4.04 -5.52
N GLU A 42 -13.49 2.91 -4.80
CA GLU A 42 -14.72 2.31 -4.26
C GLU A 42 -15.43 3.24 -3.25
N ILE A 43 -14.66 3.87 -2.35
CA ILE A 43 -15.21 4.82 -1.39
C ILE A 43 -15.87 5.99 -2.11
N ASP A 44 -15.24 6.53 -3.16
CA ASP A 44 -15.81 7.64 -3.94
C ASP A 44 -17.13 7.23 -4.62
N GLU A 45 -17.23 6.04 -5.21
CA GLU A 45 -18.47 5.52 -5.80
C GLU A 45 -19.60 5.38 -4.76
N VAL A 46 -19.29 4.83 -3.58
CA VAL A 46 -20.25 4.68 -2.48
C VAL A 46 -20.69 6.05 -1.95
N LEU A 47 -19.76 7.01 -1.85
CA LEU A 47 -20.06 8.36 -1.39
C LEU A 47 -20.94 9.11 -2.40
N GLU A 48 -20.71 8.97 -3.70
CA GLU A 48 -21.59 9.56 -4.73
C GLU A 48 -23.00 8.99 -4.64
N THR A 49 -23.12 7.66 -4.58
CA THR A 49 -24.41 6.97 -4.47
C THR A 49 -25.14 7.38 -3.18
N ASN A 50 -24.44 7.40 -2.04
CA ASN A 50 -24.99 7.80 -0.75
C ASN A 50 -25.40 9.28 -0.74
N ALA A 51 -24.59 10.16 -1.32
CA ALA A 51 -24.87 11.59 -1.40
C ALA A 51 -26.13 11.87 -2.25
N GLU A 52 -26.32 11.15 -3.37
CA GLU A 52 -27.55 11.24 -4.14
C GLU A 52 -28.79 10.88 -3.32
N GLU A 53 -28.73 9.77 -2.58
CA GLU A 53 -29.82 9.35 -1.69
C GLU A 53 -30.05 10.36 -0.58
N PHE A 54 -28.99 10.90 0.01
CA PHE A 54 -29.07 11.92 1.05
C PHE A 54 -29.80 13.18 0.55
N VAL A 55 -29.43 13.70 -0.62
CA VAL A 55 -30.05 14.88 -1.22
C VAL A 55 -31.51 14.62 -1.58
N LYS A 56 -31.82 13.48 -2.21
CA LYS A 56 -33.21 13.10 -2.55
C LYS A 56 -34.08 13.04 -1.28
N ASN A 57 -33.58 12.39 -0.24
CA ASN A 57 -34.28 12.27 1.04
C ASN A 57 -34.43 13.62 1.77
N TYR A 58 -33.41 14.49 1.71
CA TYR A 58 -33.45 15.81 2.32
C TYR A 58 -34.49 16.73 1.65
N VAL A 59 -34.52 16.76 0.31
CA VAL A 59 -35.50 17.55 -0.45
C VAL A 59 -36.92 17.00 -0.25
N GLN A 60 -37.10 15.68 -0.29
CA GLN A 60 -38.41 15.05 -0.13
C GLN A 60 -38.99 15.23 1.28
N LYS A 61 -38.14 15.29 2.31
CA LYS A 61 -38.57 15.59 3.68
C LYS A 61 -38.91 17.06 3.91
N GLY A 62 -38.81 17.90 2.87
CA GLY A 62 -39.01 19.34 2.98
C GLY A 62 -37.92 19.94 3.83
N GLY A 63 -36.68 19.93 3.32
CA GLY A 63 -35.51 20.50 3.97
C GLY A 63 -35.84 21.80 4.70
N GLU A 64 -35.42 21.89 5.97
CA GLU A 64 -35.79 22.99 6.88
C GLU A 64 -35.68 24.40 6.27
#